data_AF-A0A972QU75-F1
#
_entry.id   AF-A0A972QU75-F1
#
_cell.length_a   1.000
_cell.length_b   1.000
_cell.length_c   1.000
_cell.angle_alpha   90.00
_cell.angle_beta   90.00
_cell.angle_gamma   90.00
#
_symmetry.space_group_name_H-M   'P 1'
#
loop_
_entity.id
_entity.type
_entity.pdbx_description
1 polymer ?
#
loop_
_entity_poly.entity_id
_entity_poly.type
_entity_poly.pdbx_seq_one_letter_code
_entity_poly.pdbx_strand_id
1 'polypeptide(L)'
;MFELIKNELSGMWFFLVRNRNEAIVICAAMLFLTLEQYHSPGLRWSDGLFYYAFLPLATIVILLRKNPLDFGLRLGNIRLWGIYVAITCIVAIPILLITSRFSSFENYYTVSDFDLPTYFLEMAAYLCGWEFIFRGFMLFGLKERFKEGSIFIQMIPFLLLHLGKPEIEVISCIPIGIFFGYVVYRGNSYWPAFLIHLYINVLMRIFVNWL
;
A
#
# COMPACT_ATOMS: atom_id res chain seq x y z
N MET A 1 41.57 2.65 19.53
CA MET A 1 40.99 2.50 18.18
C MET A 1 40.38 1.11 17.97
N PHE A 2 41.14 0.01 18.11
CA PHE A 2 40.63 -1.35 17.91
C PHE A 2 39.43 -1.72 18.81
N GLU A 3 39.52 -1.48 20.13
CA GLU A 3 38.41 -1.74 21.06
C GLU A 3 37.16 -0.90 20.77
N LEU A 4 37.33 0.34 20.31
CA LEU A 4 36.21 1.18 19.90
C LEU A 4 35.47 0.56 18.69
N ILE A 5 36.21 0.18 17.65
CA ILE A 5 35.64 -0.45 16.45
C ILE A 5 34.93 -1.76 16.82
N LYS A 6 35.55 -2.58 17.67
CA LYS A 6 34.95 -3.84 18.14
C LYS A 6 33.64 -3.60 18.90
N ASN A 7 33.60 -2.59 19.77
CA ASN A 7 32.40 -2.22 20.51
C ASN A 7 31.29 -1.71 19.57
N GLU A 8 31.62 -0.88 18.59
CA GLU A 8 30.67 -0.39 17.58
C GLU A 8 30.10 -1.54 16.74
N LEU A 9 30.95 -2.45 16.22
CA LEU A 9 30.50 -3.61 15.46
C LEU A 9 29.59 -4.53 16.28
N SER A 10 29.94 -4.74 17.55
CA SER A 10 29.09 -5.51 18.47
C SER A 10 27.75 -4.82 18.70
N GLY A 11 27.76 -3.50 18.89
CA GLY A 11 26.56 -2.68 19.02
C GLY A 11 25.64 -2.76 17.79
N MET A 12 26.19 -2.67 16.59
CA MET A 12 25.47 -2.85 15.32
C MET A 12 24.83 -4.24 15.22
N TRP A 13 25.59 -5.29 15.57
CA TRP A 13 25.08 -6.65 15.59
C TRP A 13 23.88 -6.81 16.53
N PHE A 14 24.01 -6.34 17.78
CA PHE A 14 22.92 -6.39 18.75
C PHE A 14 21.70 -5.57 18.31
N PHE A 15 21.91 -4.42 17.68
CA PHE A 15 20.84 -3.61 17.11
C PHE A 15 20.06 -4.40 16.04
N LEU A 16 20.75 -5.06 15.11
CA LEU A 16 20.10 -5.86 14.05
C LEU A 16 19.37 -7.07 14.62
N VAL A 17 19.98 -7.81 15.55
CA VAL A 17 19.35 -8.98 16.18
C VAL A 17 18.09 -8.59 16.97
N ARG A 18 18.15 -7.48 17.71
CA ARG A 18 17.01 -6.98 18.52
C ARG A 18 15.85 -6.47 17.67
N ASN A 19 16.12 -6.01 16.45
CA ASN A 19 15.11 -5.46 15.54
C ASN A 19 14.99 -6.31 14.26
N ARG A 20 15.28 -7.61 14.35
CA ARG A 20 15.40 -8.51 13.18
C ARG A 20 14.14 -8.51 12.33
N ASN A 21 12.97 -8.64 12.95
CA ASN A 21 11.71 -8.76 12.21
C ASN A 21 11.35 -7.42 11.53
N GLU A 22 11.52 -6.31 12.24
CA GLU A 22 11.29 -4.96 11.72
C GLU A 22 12.24 -4.64 10.57
N ALA A 23 13.52 -4.99 10.71
CA ALA A 23 14.53 -4.84 9.66
C ALA A 23 14.18 -5.67 8.43
N ILE A 24 13.78 -6.94 8.59
CA ILE A 24 13.33 -7.78 7.45
C ILE A 24 12.15 -7.12 6.74
N VAL A 25 11.12 -6.69 7.46
CA VAL A 25 9.92 -6.07 6.85
C VAL A 25 10.27 -4.79 6.10
N ILE A 26 11.00 -3.87 6.74
CA ILE A 26 11.34 -2.57 6.14
C ILE A 26 12.28 -2.76 4.94
N CYS A 27 13.38 -3.51 5.10
CA CYS A 27 14.35 -3.70 4.03
C CYS A 27 13.74 -4.47 2.86
N ALA A 28 12.94 -5.51 3.10
CA ALA A 28 12.27 -6.25 2.03
C ALA A 28 11.27 -5.37 1.28
N ALA A 29 10.44 -4.60 2.01
CA ALA A 29 9.49 -3.69 1.38
C ALA A 29 10.22 -2.66 0.51
N MET A 30 11.25 -1.98 1.03
CA MET A 30 12.01 -0.99 0.26
C MET A 30 12.70 -1.61 -0.94
N LEU A 31 13.25 -2.82 -0.80
CA LEU A 31 13.84 -3.55 -1.91
C LEU A 31 12.82 -3.86 -3.00
N PHE A 32 11.64 -4.39 -2.66
CA PHE A 32 10.64 -4.76 -3.66
C PHE A 32 10.04 -3.54 -4.37
N LEU A 33 9.76 -2.46 -3.62
CA LEU A 33 9.32 -1.18 -4.19
C LEU A 33 10.37 -0.60 -5.16
N THR A 34 11.65 -0.75 -4.82
CA THR A 34 12.74 -0.27 -5.67
C THR A 34 12.90 -1.15 -6.90
N LEU A 35 12.92 -2.47 -6.74
CA LEU A 35 13.09 -3.41 -7.85
C LEU A 35 11.96 -3.29 -8.88
N GLU A 36 10.72 -3.05 -8.45
CA GLU A 36 9.61 -2.80 -9.37
C GLU A 36 9.88 -1.57 -10.25
N GLN A 37 10.36 -0.46 -9.68
CA GLN A 37 10.68 0.74 -10.47
C GLN A 37 11.78 0.53 -11.52
N TYR A 38 12.78 -0.31 -11.22
CA TYR A 38 13.93 -0.52 -12.11
C TYR A 38 13.75 -1.69 -13.09
N HIS A 39 12.89 -2.64 -12.77
CA HIS A 39 12.79 -3.91 -13.51
C HIS A 39 11.35 -4.26 -13.94
N SER A 40 10.38 -3.36 -13.77
CA SER A 40 9.04 -3.54 -14.31
C SER A 40 9.12 -3.79 -15.83
N PRO A 41 8.60 -4.93 -16.33
CA PRO A 41 8.44 -5.20 -17.75
C PRO A 41 7.31 -4.37 -18.39
N GLY A 42 6.69 -3.45 -17.66
CA GLY A 42 5.61 -2.57 -18.14
C GLY A 42 4.20 -3.15 -17.94
N LEU A 43 4.07 -4.37 -17.43
CA LEU A 43 2.78 -5.03 -17.14
C LEU A 43 2.39 -4.80 -15.68
N ARG A 44 1.73 -3.67 -15.40
CA ARG A 44 1.44 -3.23 -14.02
C ARG A 44 0.74 -4.30 -13.19
N TRP A 45 -0.24 -5.02 -13.75
CA TRP A 45 -0.97 -6.06 -13.02
C TRP A 45 -0.06 -7.20 -12.53
N SER A 46 0.91 -7.64 -13.33
CA SER A 46 1.83 -8.71 -12.94
C SER A 46 2.85 -8.20 -11.91
N ASP A 47 3.25 -6.94 -12.01
CA ASP A 47 4.20 -6.32 -11.08
C ASP A 47 3.60 -6.22 -9.69
N GLY A 48 2.33 -5.79 -9.59
CA GLY A 48 1.62 -5.77 -8.32
C GLY A 48 1.50 -7.16 -7.68
N LEU A 49 1.16 -8.18 -8.47
CA LEU A 49 1.08 -9.55 -7.96
C LEU A 49 2.45 -10.11 -7.55
N PHE A 50 3.51 -9.81 -8.30
CA PHE A 50 4.83 -10.35 -8.03
C PHE A 50 5.55 -9.60 -6.91
N TYR A 51 5.82 -8.31 -7.11
CA TYR A 51 6.61 -7.49 -6.17
C TYR A 51 5.84 -7.13 -4.92
N TYR A 52 4.52 -6.92 -5.01
CA TYR A 52 3.73 -6.40 -3.89
C TYR A 52 2.86 -7.47 -3.20
N ALA A 53 2.66 -8.66 -3.78
CA ALA A 53 2.01 -9.79 -3.11
C ALA A 53 2.93 -10.99 -2.90
N PHE A 54 3.47 -11.59 -3.96
CA PHE A 54 4.24 -12.83 -3.89
C PHE A 54 5.52 -12.68 -3.05
N LEU A 55 6.37 -11.68 -3.34
CA LEU A 55 7.61 -11.47 -2.60
C LEU A 55 7.38 -11.15 -1.10
N PRO A 56 6.41 -10.29 -0.73
CA PRO A 56 6.00 -10.14 0.67
C PRO A 56 5.51 -11.43 1.32
N LEU A 57 4.66 -12.22 0.65
CA LEU A 57 4.19 -13.52 1.17
C LEU A 57 5.34 -14.51 1.39
N ALA A 58 6.24 -14.62 0.42
CA ALA A 58 7.44 -15.43 0.53
C ALA A 58 8.31 -14.98 1.72
N THR A 59 8.47 -13.67 1.90
CA THR A 59 9.20 -13.09 3.04
C THR A 59 8.55 -13.46 4.38
N ILE A 60 7.22 -13.40 4.47
CA ILE A 60 6.48 -13.78 5.68
C ILE A 60 6.72 -15.26 6.02
N VAL A 61 6.60 -16.14 5.04
CA VAL A 61 6.69 -17.59 5.25
C VAL A 61 8.12 -18.06 5.49
N ILE A 62 9.08 -17.55 4.70
CA ILE A 62 10.46 -18.07 4.68
C ILE A 62 11.34 -17.36 5.71
N LEU A 63 11.34 -16.02 5.71
CA LEU A 63 12.26 -15.21 6.52
C LEU A 63 11.68 -14.91 7.90
N LEU A 64 10.41 -14.49 7.97
CA LEU A 64 9.75 -14.21 9.25
C LEU A 64 9.22 -15.48 9.92
N ARG A 65 8.97 -16.55 9.14
CA ARG A 65 8.37 -17.82 9.60
C ARG A 65 7.07 -17.60 10.39
N LYS A 66 6.25 -16.66 9.92
CA LYS A 66 4.95 -16.31 10.51
C LYS A 66 3.82 -16.79 9.59
N ASN A 67 2.60 -16.88 10.14
CA ASN A 67 1.42 -17.19 9.36
C ASN A 67 1.02 -15.97 8.50
N PRO A 68 0.95 -16.08 7.15
CA PRO A 68 0.56 -14.97 6.29
C PRO A 68 -0.85 -14.45 6.56
N LEU A 69 -1.74 -15.28 7.10
CA LEU A 69 -3.10 -14.87 7.46
C LEU A 69 -3.12 -13.75 8.52
N ASP A 70 -2.08 -13.66 9.35
CA ASP A 70 -2.01 -12.65 10.41
C ASP A 70 -1.50 -11.29 9.89
N PHE A 71 -1.14 -11.20 8.61
CA PHE A 71 -0.79 -9.97 7.90
C PHE A 71 -2.01 -9.35 7.20
N GLY A 72 -3.17 -9.41 7.85
CA GLY A 72 -4.40 -8.77 7.39
C GLY A 72 -5.18 -9.53 6.33
N LEU A 73 -4.75 -10.72 5.87
CA LEU A 73 -5.50 -11.50 4.86
C LEU A 73 -6.81 -12.09 5.39
N ARG A 74 -6.96 -12.23 6.71
CA ARG A 74 -8.25 -12.61 7.32
C ARG A 74 -9.29 -11.51 7.10
N LEU A 75 -10.57 -11.88 7.07
CA LEU A 75 -11.66 -10.91 6.96
C LEU A 75 -11.74 -9.93 8.14
N GLY A 76 -11.24 -10.32 9.32
CA GLY A 76 -11.26 -9.48 10.52
C GLY A 76 -12.69 -9.08 10.93
N ASN A 77 -12.86 -7.86 11.42
CA ASN A 77 -14.15 -7.31 11.82
C ASN A 77 -14.88 -6.65 10.64
N ILE A 78 -15.52 -7.48 9.80
CA ILE A 78 -16.25 -7.03 8.60
C ILE A 78 -17.38 -6.06 8.88
N ARG A 79 -18.06 -6.17 10.03
CA ARG A 79 -19.12 -5.23 10.41
C ARG A 79 -18.57 -3.82 10.62
N LEU A 80 -17.40 -3.73 11.26
CA LEU A 80 -16.75 -2.45 11.51
C LEU A 80 -16.19 -1.85 10.22
N TRP A 81 -15.35 -2.61 9.50
CA TRP A 81 -14.71 -2.04 8.30
C TRP A 81 -15.68 -1.84 7.14
N GLY A 82 -16.76 -2.62 7.05
CA GLY A 82 -17.82 -2.43 6.05
C GLY A 82 -18.50 -1.07 6.16
N ILE A 83 -18.68 -0.54 7.37
CA ILE A 83 -19.20 0.81 7.60
C ILE A 83 -18.22 1.86 7.04
N TYR A 84 -16.91 1.71 7.33
CA TYR A 84 -15.90 2.61 6.78
C TYR A 84 -15.89 2.58 5.25
N VAL A 85 -15.90 1.39 4.64
CA VAL A 85 -15.94 1.23 3.18
C VAL A 85 -17.16 1.94 2.58
N ALA A 86 -18.35 1.69 3.12
CA ALA A 86 -19.58 2.29 2.61
C ALA A 86 -19.56 3.82 2.68
N ILE A 87 -19.20 4.39 3.85
CA ILE A 87 -19.12 5.85 4.04
C ILE A 87 -18.08 6.45 3.09
N THR A 88 -16.88 5.85 3.01
CA THR A 88 -15.81 6.38 2.16
C THR A 88 -16.19 6.34 0.68
N CYS A 89 -16.82 5.26 0.20
CA CYS A 89 -17.26 5.19 -1.19
C CYS A 89 -18.33 6.25 -1.53
N ILE A 90 -19.27 6.50 -0.61
CA ILE A 90 -20.30 7.54 -0.79
C ILE A 90 -19.66 8.93 -0.82
N VAL A 91 -18.78 9.24 0.13
CA VAL A 91 -18.09 10.54 0.22
C VAL A 91 -17.14 10.76 -0.95
N ALA A 92 -16.52 9.71 -1.47
CA ALA A 92 -15.59 9.80 -2.59
C ALA A 92 -16.28 10.26 -3.90
N ILE A 93 -17.55 9.91 -4.13
CA ILE A 93 -18.26 10.25 -5.39
C ILE A 93 -18.20 11.75 -5.71
N PRO A 94 -18.71 12.67 -4.86
CA PRO A 94 -18.70 14.10 -5.18
C PRO A 94 -17.28 14.67 -5.27
N ILE A 95 -16.34 14.16 -4.46
CA ILE A 95 -14.95 14.62 -4.49
C ILE A 95 -14.32 14.26 -5.84
N LEU A 96 -14.44 13.00 -6.26
CA LEU A 96 -13.86 12.51 -7.52
C LEU A 96 -14.52 13.16 -8.74
N LEU A 97 -15.82 13.45 -8.70
CA LEU A 97 -16.52 14.13 -9.79
C LEU A 97 -16.06 15.60 -9.94
N ILE A 98 -15.72 16.26 -8.84
CA ILE A 98 -15.18 17.62 -8.87
C ILE A 98 -13.74 17.59 -9.35
N THR A 99 -12.90 16.71 -8.80
CA THR A 99 -11.47 16.67 -9.14
C THR A 99 -11.20 16.11 -10.53
N SER A 100 -12.07 15.25 -11.07
CA SER A 100 -11.94 14.74 -12.45
C SER A 100 -11.97 15.84 -13.51
N ARG A 101 -12.58 17.00 -13.20
CA ARG A 101 -12.69 18.16 -14.10
C ARG A 101 -11.51 19.12 -13.99
N PHE A 102 -10.53 18.80 -13.15
CA PHE A 102 -9.31 19.61 -13.07
C PHE A 102 -8.37 19.19 -14.19
N SER A 103 -7.79 20.17 -14.89
CA SER A 103 -6.88 19.92 -16.01
C SER A 103 -5.69 19.01 -15.64
N SER A 104 -5.22 19.06 -14.38
CA SER A 104 -4.16 18.16 -13.89
C SER A 104 -4.60 16.69 -13.86
N PHE A 105 -5.86 16.41 -13.50
CA PHE A 105 -6.41 15.06 -13.49
C PHE A 105 -6.78 14.59 -14.90
N GLU A 106 -7.40 15.44 -15.72
CA GLU A 106 -7.69 15.11 -17.13
C GLU A 106 -6.41 14.73 -17.88
N ASN A 107 -5.37 15.57 -17.80
CA ASN A 107 -4.10 15.33 -18.48
C ASN A 107 -3.40 14.04 -18.00
N TYR A 108 -3.61 13.62 -16.75
CA TYR A 108 -2.96 12.45 -16.17
C TYR A 108 -3.77 11.15 -16.37
N TYR A 109 -5.11 11.23 -16.33
CA TYR A 109 -5.99 10.06 -16.28
C TYR A 109 -6.75 9.76 -17.59
N THR A 110 -6.79 10.68 -18.55
CA THR A 110 -7.39 10.42 -19.86
C THR A 110 -6.58 9.42 -20.67
N VAL A 111 -7.25 8.43 -21.26
CA VAL A 111 -6.66 7.44 -22.17
C VAL A 111 -7.54 7.33 -23.42
N SER A 112 -6.93 7.25 -24.61
CA SER A 112 -7.65 7.33 -25.90
C SER A 112 -8.66 6.20 -26.13
N ASP A 113 -8.36 5.00 -25.61
CA ASP A 113 -9.12 3.77 -25.87
C ASP A 113 -9.51 3.09 -24.55
N PHE A 114 -10.25 3.83 -23.71
CA PHE A 114 -10.59 3.35 -22.38
C PHE A 114 -11.56 2.15 -22.41
N ASP A 115 -11.04 0.96 -22.13
CA ASP A 115 -11.82 -0.26 -21.89
C ASP A 115 -11.95 -0.54 -20.38
N LEU A 116 -13.16 -0.34 -19.85
CA LEU A 116 -13.42 -0.48 -18.42
C LEU A 116 -13.19 -1.91 -17.90
N PRO A 117 -13.66 -3.00 -18.55
CA PRO A 117 -13.43 -4.36 -18.07
C PRO A 117 -11.95 -4.73 -17.95
N THR A 118 -11.14 -4.45 -18.99
CA THR A 118 -9.70 -4.73 -18.96
C THR A 118 -9.02 -3.92 -17.88
N TYR A 119 -9.29 -2.60 -17.81
CA TYR A 119 -8.74 -1.73 -16.79
C TYR A 119 -9.09 -2.19 -15.37
N PHE A 120 -10.35 -2.59 -15.14
CA PHE A 120 -10.81 -3.08 -13.85
C PHE A 120 -10.03 -4.31 -13.41
N LEU A 121 -9.85 -5.30 -14.29
CA LEU A 121 -9.13 -6.54 -13.97
C LEU A 121 -7.65 -6.27 -13.68
N GLU A 122 -6.99 -5.47 -14.52
CA GLU A 122 -5.58 -5.12 -14.33
C GLU A 122 -5.37 -4.33 -13.02
N MET A 123 -6.21 -3.34 -12.75
CA MET A 123 -6.13 -2.56 -11.51
C MET A 123 -6.54 -3.36 -10.29
N ALA A 124 -7.49 -4.29 -10.38
CA ALA A 124 -7.82 -5.17 -9.27
C ALA A 124 -6.61 -6.05 -8.89
N ALA A 125 -5.91 -6.62 -9.88
CA ALA A 125 -4.71 -7.41 -9.65
C ALA A 125 -3.57 -6.56 -9.08
N TYR A 126 -3.30 -5.40 -9.69
CA TYR A 126 -2.25 -4.49 -9.23
C TYR A 126 -2.51 -3.96 -7.81
N LEU A 127 -3.71 -3.43 -7.56
CA LEU A 127 -4.06 -2.80 -6.29
C LEU A 127 -4.22 -3.81 -5.16
N CYS A 128 -4.54 -5.07 -5.46
CA CYS A 128 -4.53 -6.14 -4.47
C CYS A 128 -3.13 -6.31 -3.88
N GLY A 129 -2.10 -6.37 -4.72
CA GLY A 129 -0.70 -6.38 -4.28
C GLY A 129 -0.28 -5.08 -3.62
N TRP A 130 -0.57 -3.94 -4.24
CA TRP A 130 -0.25 -2.61 -3.72
C TRP A 130 -0.77 -2.42 -2.29
N GLU A 131 -2.04 -2.72 -2.03
CA GLU A 131 -2.58 -2.60 -0.68
C GLU A 131 -2.03 -3.69 0.24
N PHE A 132 -1.70 -4.87 -0.27
CA PHE A 132 -1.04 -5.88 0.55
C PHE A 132 0.34 -5.44 1.03
N ILE A 133 1.21 -4.85 0.20
CA ILE A 133 2.55 -4.46 0.66
C ILE A 133 2.50 -3.39 1.76
N PHE A 134 1.61 -2.39 1.65
CA PHE A 134 1.49 -1.33 2.66
C PHE A 134 0.65 -1.74 3.87
N ARG A 135 -0.58 -2.20 3.64
CA ARG A 135 -1.59 -2.41 4.68
C ARG A 135 -1.57 -3.83 5.22
N GLY A 136 -1.08 -4.79 4.45
CA GLY A 136 -0.81 -6.16 4.90
C GLY A 136 0.58 -6.28 5.49
N PHE A 137 1.60 -6.34 4.63
CA PHE A 137 2.98 -6.65 4.97
C PHE A 137 3.63 -5.62 5.90
N MET A 138 3.72 -4.34 5.51
CA MET A 138 4.37 -3.32 6.33
C MET A 138 3.60 -3.02 7.61
N LEU A 139 2.30 -2.72 7.52
CA LEU A 139 1.49 -2.35 8.68
C LEU A 139 1.46 -3.49 9.72
N PHE A 140 1.03 -4.71 9.36
CA PHE A 140 0.97 -5.81 10.33
C PHE A 140 2.34 -6.34 10.73
N GLY A 141 3.32 -6.30 9.82
CA GLY A 141 4.70 -6.68 10.13
C GLY A 141 5.34 -5.78 11.19
N LEU A 142 4.95 -4.51 11.25
CA LEU A 142 5.46 -3.52 12.20
C LEU A 142 4.52 -3.28 13.40
N LYS A 143 3.27 -3.75 13.33
CA LYS A 143 2.23 -3.57 14.35
C LYS A 143 2.65 -4.06 15.74
N GLU A 144 3.39 -5.16 15.83
CA GLU A 144 3.79 -5.75 17.11
C GLU A 144 4.65 -4.78 17.94
N ARG A 145 5.64 -4.15 17.29
CA ARG A 145 6.64 -3.26 17.90
C ARG A 145 6.18 -1.81 17.98
N PHE A 146 5.58 -1.31 16.91
CA PHE A 146 5.25 0.12 16.77
C PHE A 146 3.78 0.44 17.07
N LYS A 147 2.92 -0.57 17.25
CA LYS A 147 1.47 -0.39 17.50
C LYS A 147 0.84 0.52 16.43
N GLU A 148 0.06 1.52 16.82
CA GLU A 148 -0.53 2.52 15.92
C GLU A 148 0.54 3.27 15.11
N GLY A 149 1.79 3.35 15.61
CA GLY A 149 2.93 3.91 14.88
C GLY A 149 3.18 3.26 13.52
N SER A 150 2.82 1.98 13.35
CA SER A 150 2.90 1.28 12.06
C SER A 150 2.06 1.93 10.96
N ILE A 151 0.99 2.64 11.31
CA ILE A 151 0.13 3.38 10.37
C ILE A 151 0.90 4.52 9.72
N PHE A 152 1.68 5.27 10.50
CA PHE A 152 2.49 6.36 9.98
C PHE A 152 3.68 5.85 9.17
N ILE A 153 4.33 4.76 9.63
CA ILE A 153 5.49 4.20 8.94
C ILE A 153 5.14 3.72 7.52
N GLN A 154 4.02 2.99 7.34
CA GLN A 154 3.60 2.56 5.99
C GLN A 154 3.12 3.72 5.10
N MET A 155 2.61 4.80 5.70
CA MET A 155 2.11 5.96 4.95
C MET A 155 3.24 6.67 4.21
N ILE A 156 4.45 6.69 4.78
CA ILE A 156 5.61 7.37 4.18
C ILE A 156 5.93 6.85 2.77
N PRO A 157 6.25 5.56 2.55
CA PRO A 157 6.52 5.06 1.20
C PRO A 157 5.28 5.08 0.31
N PHE A 158 4.08 4.90 0.88
CA PHE A 158 2.83 5.05 0.13
C PHE A 158 2.72 6.44 -0.51
N LEU A 159 2.96 7.52 0.25
CA LEU A 159 2.99 8.89 -0.25
C LEU A 159 4.07 9.08 -1.32
N LEU A 160 5.29 8.63 -1.04
CA LEU A 160 6.44 8.83 -1.95
C LEU A 160 6.21 8.18 -3.32
N LEU A 161 5.51 7.06 -3.37
CA LEU A 161 5.19 6.38 -4.63
C LEU A 161 3.97 6.97 -5.36
N HIS A 162 3.33 8.01 -4.81
CA HIS A 162 2.37 8.82 -5.55
C HIS A 162 3.03 10.04 -6.22
N LEU A 163 4.31 10.33 -5.97
CA LEU A 163 5.01 11.43 -6.63
C LEU A 163 4.93 11.28 -8.16
N GLY A 164 4.62 12.39 -8.84
CA GLY A 164 4.36 12.44 -10.28
C GLY A 164 2.87 12.45 -10.64
N LYS A 165 1.98 12.11 -9.71
CA LYS A 165 0.53 12.31 -9.84
C LYS A 165 0.13 13.78 -9.61
N PRO A 166 -1.13 14.18 -9.90
CA PRO A 166 -1.63 15.51 -9.58
C PRO A 166 -1.36 15.90 -8.12
N GLU A 167 -0.86 17.12 -7.89
CA GLU A 167 -0.37 17.57 -6.57
C GLU A 167 -1.40 17.38 -5.45
N ILE A 168 -2.67 17.73 -5.71
CA ILE A 168 -3.76 17.54 -4.74
C ILE A 168 -3.92 16.07 -4.34
N GLU A 169 -3.77 15.13 -5.29
CA GLU A 169 -3.82 13.70 -4.98
C GLU A 169 -2.64 13.30 -4.08
N VAL A 170 -1.43 13.77 -4.38
CA VAL A 170 -0.23 13.46 -3.59
C VAL A 170 -0.37 14.01 -2.17
N ILE A 171 -0.77 15.28 -2.00
CA ILE A 171 -0.98 15.87 -0.67
C ILE A 171 -2.07 15.09 0.09
N SER A 172 -3.15 14.69 -0.59
CA SER A 172 -4.22 13.91 0.01
C SER A 172 -3.79 12.51 0.47
N CYS A 173 -2.71 11.95 -0.08
CA CYS A 173 -2.18 10.64 0.34
C CYS A 173 -1.71 10.63 1.80
N ILE A 174 -1.40 11.78 2.41
CA ILE A 174 -1.06 11.85 3.85
C ILE A 174 -2.30 11.48 4.70
N PRO A 175 -3.40 12.26 4.70
CA PRO A 175 -4.57 11.92 5.49
C PRO A 175 -5.25 10.62 5.02
N ILE A 176 -5.30 10.35 3.71
CA ILE A 176 -5.89 9.11 3.18
C ILE A 176 -5.07 7.88 3.58
N GLY A 177 -3.74 7.98 3.50
CA GLY A 177 -2.84 6.89 3.86
C GLY A 177 -2.92 6.53 5.34
N ILE A 178 -3.06 7.55 6.22
CA ILE A 178 -3.33 7.37 7.65
C ILE A 178 -4.71 6.77 7.87
N PHE A 179 -5.75 7.30 7.21
CA PHE A 179 -7.12 6.81 7.37
C PHE A 179 -7.25 5.35 6.93
N PHE A 180 -6.70 4.95 5.78
CA PHE A 180 -6.72 3.55 5.34
C PHE A 180 -5.96 2.66 6.33
N GLY A 181 -4.78 3.10 6.80
CA GLY A 181 -4.04 2.38 7.82
C GLY A 181 -4.84 2.22 9.12
N TYR A 182 -5.57 3.24 9.55
CA TYR A 182 -6.47 3.18 10.72
C TYR A 182 -7.60 2.16 10.52
N VAL A 183 -8.31 2.22 9.39
CA VAL A 183 -9.40 1.29 9.07
C VAL A 183 -8.89 -0.16 9.06
N VAL A 184 -7.74 -0.41 8.44
CA VAL A 184 -7.10 -1.73 8.41
C VAL A 184 -6.66 -2.18 9.80
N TYR A 185 -6.03 -1.30 10.57
CA TYR A 185 -5.52 -1.59 11.91
C TYR A 185 -6.66 -1.98 12.87
N ARG A 186 -7.77 -1.24 12.83
CA ARG A 186 -8.99 -1.46 13.63
C ARG A 186 -9.80 -2.65 13.15
N GLY A 187 -9.94 -2.81 11.83
CA GLY A 187 -10.65 -3.92 11.20
C GLY A 187 -9.88 -5.24 11.24
N ASN A 188 -8.57 -5.21 11.51
CA ASN A 188 -7.67 -6.36 11.47
C ASN A 188 -7.75 -7.12 10.12
N SER A 189 -7.82 -6.36 9.04
CA SER A 189 -8.06 -6.83 7.67
C SER A 189 -7.57 -5.78 6.68
N TYR A 190 -6.82 -6.15 5.64
CA TYR A 190 -6.35 -5.22 4.61
C TYR A 190 -7.39 -5.01 3.48
N TRP A 191 -8.33 -5.93 3.33
CA TRP A 191 -9.42 -5.90 2.34
C TRP A 191 -10.19 -4.57 2.24
N PRO A 192 -10.55 -3.86 3.32
CA PRO A 192 -11.21 -2.56 3.18
C PRO A 192 -10.39 -1.55 2.39
N ALA A 193 -9.07 -1.50 2.57
CA ALA A 193 -8.23 -0.56 1.83
C ALA A 193 -8.18 -0.94 0.33
N PHE A 194 -8.06 -2.24 0.01
CA PHE A 194 -8.15 -2.74 -1.36
C PHE A 194 -9.46 -2.34 -2.05
N LEU A 195 -10.59 -2.60 -1.40
CA LEU A 195 -11.91 -2.30 -1.97
C LEU A 195 -12.11 -0.80 -2.21
N ILE A 196 -11.76 0.04 -1.24
CA ILE A 196 -11.88 1.49 -1.38
C ILE A 196 -10.93 2.00 -2.47
N HIS A 197 -9.69 1.53 -2.50
CA HIS A 197 -8.69 2.03 -3.46
C HIS A 197 -9.03 1.63 -4.90
N LEU A 198 -9.51 0.41 -5.11
CA LEU A 198 -10.02 -0.04 -6.41
C LEU A 198 -11.23 0.79 -6.85
N TYR A 199 -12.18 1.00 -5.95
CA TYR A 199 -13.36 1.83 -6.21
C TYR A 199 -12.98 3.25 -6.65
N ILE A 200 -12.09 3.91 -5.91
CA ILE A 200 -11.62 5.27 -6.22
C ILE A 200 -10.90 5.31 -7.59
N ASN A 201 -10.00 4.35 -7.87
CA ASN A 201 -9.28 4.31 -9.15
C ASN A 201 -10.19 4.09 -10.35
N VAL A 202 -11.17 3.19 -10.21
CA VAL A 202 -12.13 2.89 -11.27
C VAL A 202 -13.05 4.09 -11.51
N LEU A 203 -13.57 4.68 -10.43
CA LEU A 203 -14.50 5.79 -10.55
C LEU A 203 -13.83 7.06 -11.11
N MET A 204 -12.60 7.37 -10.68
CA MET A 204 -11.81 8.46 -11.27
C MET A 204 -11.60 8.24 -12.78
N ARG A 205 -11.23 7.01 -13.18
CA ARG A 205 -11.03 6.70 -14.61
C ARG A 205 -12.31 6.84 -15.41
N ILE A 206 -13.45 6.38 -14.88
CA ILE A 206 -14.77 6.58 -15.50
C ILE A 206 -15.08 8.07 -15.65
N PHE A 207 -14.92 8.86 -14.58
CA PHE A 207 -15.28 10.27 -14.60
C PHE A 207 -14.41 11.11 -15.53
N VAL A 208 -13.14 10.78 -15.70
CA VAL A 208 -12.26 11.51 -16.62
C VAL A 208 -12.48 11.11 -18.08
N ASN A 209 -12.83 9.85 -18.35
CA ASN A 209 -12.90 9.34 -19.73
C ASN A 209 -14.32 9.37 -20.33
N TRP A 210 -15.38 9.42 -19.52
CA TRP A 210 -16.78 9.31 -19.99
C TRP A 210 -17.70 10.48 -19.61
N LEU A 211 -17.28 11.41 -18.75
CA LEU A 211 -18.06 12.58 -18.32
C LEU A 211 -17.36 13.88 -18.69
#